data_AF-A0A1C5YRJ1-F1
#
_entry.id   AF-A0A1C5YRJ1-F1
#
_cell.length_a   1.000
_cell.length_b   1.000
_cell.length_c   1.000
_cell.angle_alpha   90.00
_cell.angle_beta   90.00
_cell.angle_gamma   90.00
#
_symmetry.space_group_name_H-M   'P 1'
#
loop_
_entity.id
_entity.type
_entity.pdbx_description
1 polymer ?
#
loop_
_entity_poly.entity_id
_entity_poly.type
_entity_poly.pdbx_seq_one_letter_code
_entity_poly.pdbx_strand_id
1 'polypeptide(L)'
;MSKNTKEQEIPYSYLVDNIKIFLIFLVVFNHIIAFQLVKADQVVRFVWYGITIFHMPAFIFISGYLSKKPQDVMKNVKNLLIPYILGYTLTWAAQIWLGNKMDYELLRPSGTVMWYVLALFAYRLTIEAFGKIRFIVPLSIIFALWAGTRMEFSTFLSASRIVVFFPFFVAGYLWKSEYTKVIRKFKGKIVVALFVIILLFVATNYMIGNNIPVDLFRGNHSYLASGMDNVQGMVVRGMMYLISFTVIFALLVLMPDKRHPFIFLGRNTMGIYFFHYPIMILMNGLMILNIPQLMNVWALFGVSVLFVLILGSLPVDWVYTNVMGLITFILFKREKKVEDEGLEDEYDSEEEDRFAVLAQRRMAIEELAATWDTSFDAEEKEDHEEGQS
;
A
#
# COMPACT_ATOMS: atom_id res chain seq x y z
N MET A 1 36.59 -4.35 -19.02
CA MET A 1 36.19 -2.95 -18.77
C MET A 1 35.00 -2.98 -17.82
N SER A 2 35.26 -3.12 -16.52
CA SER A 2 34.24 -3.22 -15.48
C SER A 2 33.59 -1.86 -15.29
N LYS A 3 32.32 -1.73 -15.66
CA LYS A 3 31.56 -0.50 -15.49
C LYS A 3 30.83 -0.61 -14.17
N ASN A 4 31.26 0.19 -13.19
CA ASN A 4 30.61 0.44 -11.91
C ASN A 4 29.08 0.47 -12.01
N THR A 5 28.41 -0.66 -11.82
CA THR A 5 27.06 -0.72 -11.28
C THR A 5 27.22 -0.54 -9.78
N LYS A 6 27.29 0.73 -9.34
CA LYS A 6 26.84 1.03 -7.98
C LYS A 6 25.40 0.57 -7.95
N GLU A 7 25.18 -0.61 -7.39
CA GLU A 7 23.87 -1.08 -6.99
C GLU A 7 23.20 0.11 -6.31
N GLN A 8 22.06 0.55 -6.85
CA GLN A 8 21.26 1.54 -6.15
C GLN A 8 20.74 0.85 -4.90
N GLU A 9 21.55 0.86 -3.84
CA GLU A 9 21.09 0.58 -2.48
C GLU A 9 19.84 1.43 -2.29
N ILE A 10 18.68 0.79 -2.27
CA ILE A 10 17.44 1.44 -1.88
C ILE A 10 17.58 1.59 -0.38
N PRO A 11 17.91 2.77 0.17
CA PRO A 11 17.96 2.89 1.61
C PRO A 11 16.49 2.84 2.02
N TYR A 12 16.06 1.71 2.57
CA TYR A 12 14.75 1.58 3.18
C TYR A 12 14.71 2.62 4.29
N SER A 13 14.00 3.71 4.07
CA SER A 13 13.97 4.86 4.97
C SER A 13 12.63 4.87 5.68
N TYR A 14 12.62 5.32 6.94
CA TYR A 14 11.39 5.51 7.71
C TYR A 14 10.40 6.42 6.97
N LEU A 15 10.89 7.32 6.12
CA LEU A 15 10.07 8.09 5.18
C LEU A 15 9.15 7.22 4.31
N VAL A 16 9.70 6.20 3.64
CA VAL A 16 8.92 5.36 2.71
C VAL A 16 7.89 4.54 3.46
N ASP A 17 8.25 4.03 4.64
CA ASP A 17 7.31 3.35 5.53
C ASP A 17 6.20 4.28 6.01
N ASN A 18 6.52 5.49 6.46
CA ASN A 18 5.53 6.47 6.90
C ASN A 18 4.57 6.87 5.76
N ILE A 19 5.06 7.01 4.52
CA ILE A 19 4.19 7.25 3.36
C ILE A 19 3.30 6.04 3.11
N LYS A 20 3.83 4.80 3.11
CA LYS A 20 3.02 3.59 2.95
C LYS A 20 1.93 3.47 4.02
N ILE A 21 2.25 3.76 5.29
CA ILE A 21 1.30 3.74 6.42
C ILE A 21 0.19 4.77 6.20
N PHE A 22 0.56 6.00 5.84
CA PHE A 22 -0.41 7.05 5.55
C PHE A 22 -1.34 6.64 4.39
N LEU A 23 -0.78 6.14 3.30
CA LEU A 23 -1.55 5.79 2.11
C LEU A 23 -2.41 4.53 2.32
N ILE A 24 -1.93 3.49 3.02
CA ILE A 24 -2.75 2.30 3.32
C ILE A 24 -3.91 2.65 4.24
N PHE A 25 -3.68 3.56 5.20
CA PHE A 25 -4.76 4.11 6.02
C PHE A 25 -5.79 4.83 5.16
N LEU A 26 -5.35 5.69 4.23
CA LEU A 26 -6.26 6.38 3.31
C LEU A 26 -7.05 5.41 2.43
N VAL A 27 -6.44 4.33 1.94
CA VAL A 27 -7.15 3.27 1.19
C VAL A 27 -8.28 2.69 2.03
N VAL A 28 -7.96 2.24 3.24
CA VAL A 28 -8.93 1.63 4.17
C VAL A 28 -10.05 2.62 4.52
N PHE A 29 -9.70 3.84 4.94
CA PHE A 29 -10.65 4.87 5.31
C PHE A 29 -11.56 5.25 4.13
N ASN A 30 -10.99 5.42 2.94
CA ASN A 30 -11.74 5.76 1.72
C ASN A 30 -12.74 4.67 1.34
N HIS A 31 -12.44 3.40 1.57
CA HIS A 31 -13.38 2.29 1.36
C HIS A 31 -14.48 2.24 2.43
N ILE A 32 -14.13 2.39 3.70
CA ILE A 32 -15.11 2.37 4.81
C ILE A 32 -16.15 3.47 4.64
N ILE A 33 -15.73 4.72 4.40
CA ILE A 33 -16.67 5.83 4.24
C ILE A 33 -17.54 5.68 2.98
N ALA A 34 -17.03 5.01 1.94
CA ALA A 34 -17.75 4.79 0.69
C ALA A 34 -18.94 3.82 0.82
N PHE A 35 -18.90 2.89 1.77
CA PHE A 35 -20.01 1.97 2.01
C PHE A 35 -21.27 2.67 2.54
N GLN A 36 -21.09 3.70 3.38
CA GLN A 36 -22.19 4.27 4.18
C GLN A 36 -22.42 5.76 3.92
N LEU A 37 -21.39 6.58 4.11
CA LEU A 37 -21.56 8.01 4.32
C LEU A 37 -21.35 8.85 3.06
N VAL A 38 -20.61 8.36 2.06
CA VAL A 38 -20.30 9.14 0.83
C VAL A 38 -21.55 9.60 0.08
N LYS A 39 -22.65 8.85 0.15
CA LYS A 39 -23.93 9.24 -0.48
C LYS A 39 -24.81 10.09 0.42
N ALA A 40 -24.59 10.06 1.73
CA ALA A 40 -25.46 10.68 2.74
C ALA A 40 -24.95 12.05 3.21
N ASP A 41 -23.64 12.25 3.25
CA ASP A 41 -23.00 13.44 3.84
C ASP A 41 -22.07 14.12 2.82
N GLN A 42 -22.29 15.42 2.57
CA GLN A 42 -21.52 16.21 1.62
C GLN A 42 -20.07 16.44 2.05
N VAL A 43 -19.82 16.59 3.35
CA VAL A 43 -18.47 16.72 3.91
C VAL A 43 -17.71 15.42 3.73
N VAL A 44 -18.36 14.28 3.98
CA VAL A 44 -17.75 12.96 3.74
C VAL A 44 -17.48 12.74 2.26
N ARG A 45 -18.43 13.10 1.38
CA ARG A 45 -18.25 13.07 -0.06
C ARG A 45 -17.04 13.92 -0.48
N PHE A 46 -16.89 15.12 0.08
CA PHE A 46 -15.75 16.00 -0.16
C PHE A 46 -14.43 15.33 0.22
N VAL A 47 -14.33 14.80 1.44
CA VAL A 47 -13.13 14.09 1.92
C VAL A 47 -12.81 12.89 1.02
N TRP A 48 -13.82 12.11 0.65
CA TRP A 48 -13.66 10.95 -0.21
C TRP A 48 -13.14 11.29 -1.60
N TYR A 49 -13.66 12.35 -2.24
CA TYR A 49 -13.12 12.85 -3.51
C TYR A 49 -11.68 13.34 -3.36
N GLY A 50 -11.39 14.12 -2.31
CA GLY A 50 -10.06 14.62 -2.03
C GLY A 50 -9.01 13.51 -1.90
N ILE A 51 -9.35 12.44 -1.17
CA ILE A 51 -8.49 11.25 -1.05
C ILE A 51 -8.38 10.53 -2.40
N THR A 52 -9.50 10.35 -3.10
CA THR A 52 -9.58 9.60 -4.36
C THR A 52 -8.66 10.16 -5.45
N ILE A 53 -8.43 11.48 -5.45
CA ILE A 53 -7.53 12.13 -6.42
C ILE A 53 -6.11 11.54 -6.37
N PHE A 54 -5.53 11.34 -5.19
CA PHE A 54 -4.08 11.13 -5.07
C PHE A 54 -3.65 9.83 -4.39
N HIS A 55 -4.50 9.18 -3.58
CA HIS A 55 -4.04 8.06 -2.75
C HIS A 55 -3.48 6.89 -3.60
N MET A 56 -4.20 6.46 -4.65
CA MET A 56 -3.71 5.42 -5.57
C MET A 56 -2.52 5.87 -6.41
N PRO A 57 -2.54 7.05 -7.07
CA PRO A 57 -1.34 7.59 -7.72
C PRO A 57 -0.10 7.59 -6.83
N ALA A 58 -0.23 8.03 -5.58
CA ALA A 58 0.87 8.08 -4.63
C ALA A 58 1.33 6.68 -4.21
N PHE A 59 0.40 5.75 -3.97
CA PHE A 59 0.75 4.37 -3.62
C PHE A 59 1.49 3.70 -4.78
N ILE A 60 1.02 3.88 -6.01
CA ILE A 60 1.62 3.35 -7.23
C ILE A 60 3.00 3.96 -7.48
N PHE A 61 3.19 5.25 -7.22
CA PHE A 61 4.51 5.89 -7.27
C PHE A 61 5.49 5.25 -6.28
N ILE A 62 5.09 5.05 -5.03
CA ILE A 62 5.94 4.39 -4.02
C ILE A 62 6.26 2.95 -4.44
N SER A 63 5.30 2.22 -5.00
CA SER A 63 5.53 0.87 -5.51
C SER A 63 6.50 0.84 -6.68
N GLY A 64 6.47 1.85 -7.56
CA GLY A 64 7.48 2.06 -8.58
C GLY A 64 8.87 2.29 -7.98
N TYR A 65 8.97 3.18 -6.99
CA TYR A 65 10.22 3.48 -6.28
C TYR A 65 10.83 2.25 -5.60
N LEU A 66 10.00 1.33 -5.10
CA LEU A 66 10.41 0.06 -4.49
C LEU A 66 10.69 -1.07 -5.50
N SER A 67 10.42 -0.86 -6.79
CA SER A 67 10.58 -1.88 -7.84
C SER A 67 11.87 -1.69 -8.68
N LYS A 68 12.91 -1.08 -8.09
CA LYS A 68 14.19 -0.80 -8.78
C LYS A 68 15.13 -1.99 -8.88
N LYS A 69 15.01 -2.97 -7.98
CA LYS A 69 15.76 -4.22 -8.07
C LYS A 69 15.34 -4.99 -9.34
N PRO A 70 16.20 -5.84 -9.92
CA PRO A 70 15.83 -6.71 -11.02
C PRO A 70 14.55 -7.51 -10.70
N GLN A 71 13.68 -7.62 -11.70
CA GLN A 71 12.34 -8.18 -11.57
C GLN A 71 12.37 -9.66 -11.96
N ASP A 72 12.23 -10.51 -10.95
CA ASP A 72 12.07 -11.95 -11.14
C ASP A 72 10.59 -12.28 -11.39
N VAL A 73 10.30 -12.92 -12.53
CA VAL A 73 8.95 -13.31 -12.93
C VAL A 73 8.33 -14.28 -11.93
N MET A 74 9.08 -15.28 -11.48
CA MET A 74 8.60 -16.30 -10.54
C MET A 74 8.31 -15.69 -9.17
N LYS A 75 9.21 -14.82 -8.68
CA LYS A 75 8.99 -14.05 -7.44
C LYS A 75 7.75 -13.18 -7.54
N ASN A 76 7.52 -12.54 -8.69
CA ASN A 76 6.32 -11.73 -8.92
C ASN A 76 5.05 -12.58 -9.03
N VAL A 77 5.11 -13.79 -9.62
CA VAL A 77 3.97 -14.72 -9.60
C VAL A 77 3.63 -15.11 -8.16
N LYS A 78 4.61 -15.56 -7.38
CA LYS A 78 4.44 -15.99 -5.99
C LYS A 78 3.88 -14.85 -5.11
N ASN A 79 4.41 -13.64 -5.26
CA ASN A 79 4.11 -12.52 -4.37
C ASN A 79 3.00 -11.57 -4.85
N LEU A 80 2.55 -11.66 -6.11
CA LEU A 80 1.51 -10.77 -6.67
C LEU A 80 0.40 -11.54 -7.37
N LEU A 81 0.72 -12.45 -8.29
CA LEU A 81 -0.32 -13.16 -9.04
C LEU A 81 -1.11 -14.14 -8.17
N ILE A 82 -0.45 -14.90 -7.30
CA ILE A 82 -1.14 -15.79 -6.34
C ILE A 82 -2.01 -14.99 -5.36
N PRO A 83 -1.50 -13.95 -4.66
CA PRO A 83 -2.35 -13.15 -3.78
C PRO A 83 -3.47 -12.42 -4.53
N TYR A 84 -3.27 -12.05 -5.80
CA TYR A 84 -4.36 -11.53 -6.63
C TYR A 84 -5.52 -12.54 -6.75
N ILE A 85 -5.20 -13.79 -7.14
CA ILE A 85 -6.20 -14.84 -7.30
C ILE A 85 -6.90 -15.11 -5.97
N LEU A 86 -6.12 -15.32 -4.91
CA LEU A 86 -6.67 -15.62 -3.58
C LEU A 86 -7.51 -14.47 -3.02
N GLY A 87 -7.04 -13.23 -3.15
CA GLY A 87 -7.75 -12.05 -2.67
C GLY A 87 -9.05 -11.81 -3.44
N TYR A 88 -9.05 -12.10 -4.75
CA TYR A 88 -10.26 -12.06 -5.56
C TYR A 88 -11.23 -13.16 -5.13
N THR A 89 -10.77 -14.40 -4.99
CA THR A 89 -11.58 -15.53 -4.50
C THR A 89 -12.16 -15.27 -3.12
N LEU A 90 -11.40 -14.68 -2.20
CA LEU A 90 -11.87 -14.35 -0.86
C LEU A 90 -12.96 -13.27 -0.90
N THR A 91 -12.77 -12.25 -1.75
CA THR A 91 -13.79 -11.21 -1.99
C THR A 91 -15.07 -11.80 -2.55
N TRP A 92 -14.96 -12.66 -3.56
CA TRP A 92 -16.08 -13.35 -4.18
C TRP A 92 -16.79 -14.27 -3.18
N ALA A 93 -16.04 -15.08 -2.43
CA ALA A 93 -16.59 -15.98 -1.41
C ALA A 93 -17.36 -15.21 -0.32
N ALA A 94 -16.85 -14.05 0.12
CA ALA A 94 -17.56 -13.19 1.06
C ALA A 94 -18.90 -12.70 0.49
N GLN A 95 -18.94 -12.33 -0.80
CA GLN A 95 -20.18 -11.92 -1.47
C GLN A 95 -21.19 -13.07 -1.57
N ILE A 96 -20.75 -14.25 -2.00
CA ILE A 96 -21.60 -15.45 -2.10
C ILE A 96 -22.13 -15.88 -0.73
N TRP A 97 -21.28 -15.84 0.31
CA TRP A 97 -21.66 -16.20 1.67
C TRP A 97 -22.77 -15.27 2.22
N LEU A 98 -22.74 -13.98 1.86
CA LEU A 98 -23.80 -13.02 2.19
C LEU A 98 -25.09 -13.21 1.35
N GLY A 99 -25.11 -14.19 0.44
CA GLY A 99 -26.25 -14.45 -0.44
C GLY A 99 -26.33 -13.55 -1.67
N ASN A 100 -25.29 -12.74 -1.95
CA ASN A 100 -25.24 -11.92 -3.15
C ASN A 100 -24.92 -12.77 -4.38
N LYS A 101 -25.49 -12.41 -5.53
CA LYS A 101 -25.14 -13.01 -6.82
C LYS A 101 -23.97 -12.26 -7.43
N MET A 102 -22.84 -12.94 -7.61
CA MET A 102 -21.64 -12.42 -8.25
C MET A 102 -21.01 -13.49 -9.13
N ASP A 103 -20.87 -13.22 -10.42
CA ASP A 103 -20.14 -14.10 -11.33
C ASP A 103 -18.66 -14.11 -10.98
N TYR A 104 -18.03 -15.29 -11.09
CA TYR A 104 -16.59 -15.43 -10.83
C TYR A 104 -15.77 -15.02 -12.06
N GLU A 105 -15.51 -13.72 -12.19
CA GLU A 105 -14.75 -13.13 -13.31
C GLU A 105 -13.31 -12.77 -12.91
N LEU A 106 -12.46 -13.78 -12.72
CA LEU A 106 -11.06 -13.56 -12.30
C LEU A 106 -10.26 -12.65 -13.24
N LEU A 107 -10.59 -12.58 -14.54
CA LEU A 107 -9.92 -11.68 -15.48
C LEU A 107 -10.50 -10.27 -15.49
N ARG A 108 -11.63 -10.03 -14.82
CA ARG A 108 -12.26 -8.72 -14.72
C ARG A 108 -12.45 -8.38 -13.24
N PRO A 109 -11.41 -7.90 -12.54
CA PRO A 109 -11.52 -7.49 -11.13
C PRO A 109 -12.27 -6.15 -10.97
N SER A 110 -13.32 -5.92 -11.76
CA SER A 110 -14.24 -4.81 -11.59
C SER A 110 -14.99 -4.97 -10.25
N GLY A 111 -15.04 -3.91 -9.46
CA GLY A 111 -15.73 -3.92 -8.16
C GLY A 111 -14.92 -4.51 -7.00
N THR A 112 -13.72 -5.05 -7.24
CA THR A 112 -12.79 -5.47 -6.19
C THR A 112 -11.62 -4.50 -6.10
N VAL A 113 -10.90 -4.53 -4.98
CA VAL A 113 -9.65 -3.77 -4.83
C VAL A 113 -8.49 -4.40 -5.58
N MET A 114 -8.57 -5.71 -5.87
CA MET A 114 -7.47 -6.56 -6.38
C MET A 114 -6.85 -6.11 -7.71
N TRP A 115 -7.50 -5.19 -8.43
CA TRP A 115 -6.94 -4.54 -9.62
C TRP A 115 -5.53 -3.98 -9.39
N TYR A 116 -5.22 -3.47 -8.19
CA TYR A 116 -3.93 -2.85 -7.92
C TYR A 116 -2.80 -3.88 -7.89
N VAL A 117 -3.02 -5.07 -7.34
CA VAL A 117 -2.02 -6.15 -7.33
C VAL A 117 -1.79 -6.70 -8.74
N LEU A 118 -2.87 -6.86 -9.52
CA LEU A 118 -2.76 -7.22 -10.93
C LEU A 118 -1.97 -6.18 -11.73
N ALA A 119 -2.25 -4.89 -11.49
CA ALA A 119 -1.51 -3.81 -12.12
C ALA A 119 -0.04 -3.80 -11.73
N LEU A 120 0.27 -3.98 -10.44
CA LEU A 120 1.64 -4.05 -9.95
C LEU A 120 2.42 -5.23 -10.56
N PHE A 121 1.77 -6.38 -10.74
CA PHE A 121 2.34 -7.51 -11.45
C PHE A 121 2.67 -7.14 -12.90
N ALA A 122 1.73 -6.57 -13.64
CA ALA A 122 1.95 -6.14 -15.03
C ALA A 122 3.06 -5.08 -15.14
N TYR A 123 3.13 -4.13 -14.21
CA TYR A 123 4.17 -3.12 -14.19
C TYR A 123 5.55 -3.73 -13.97
N ARG A 124 5.71 -4.61 -12.98
CA ARG A 124 7.00 -5.25 -12.70
C ARG A 124 7.51 -6.12 -13.83
N LEU A 125 6.62 -6.80 -14.56
CA LEU A 125 7.01 -7.55 -15.75
C LEU A 125 7.51 -6.67 -16.90
N THR A 126 7.05 -5.43 -16.98
CA THR A 126 7.28 -4.56 -18.14
C THR A 126 8.30 -3.45 -17.88
N ILE A 127 8.55 -3.11 -16.61
CA ILE A 127 9.35 -1.93 -16.23
C ILE A 127 10.81 -2.02 -16.64
N GLU A 128 11.42 -3.20 -16.66
CA GLU A 128 12.82 -3.33 -17.09
C GLU A 128 13.02 -2.97 -18.58
N ALA A 129 12.00 -3.23 -19.40
CA ALA A 129 12.00 -2.85 -20.80
C ALA A 129 11.67 -1.35 -20.95
N PHE A 130 10.55 -0.90 -20.37
CA PHE A 130 10.09 0.48 -20.53
C PHE A 130 10.96 1.51 -19.80
N GLY A 131 11.55 1.14 -18.67
CA GLY A 131 12.42 2.01 -17.87
C GLY A 131 13.72 2.42 -18.57
N LYS A 132 14.10 1.72 -19.66
CA LYS A 132 15.24 2.08 -20.51
C LYS A 132 14.93 3.23 -21.48
N ILE A 133 13.65 3.56 -21.69
CA ILE A 133 13.22 4.61 -22.62
C ILE A 133 13.43 5.98 -21.96
N ARG A 134 14.26 6.84 -22.57
CA ARG A 134 14.69 8.14 -22.01
C ARG A 134 13.54 9.06 -21.58
N PHE A 135 12.44 9.09 -22.34
CA PHE A 135 11.28 9.95 -22.11
C PHE A 135 10.03 9.16 -21.69
N ILE A 136 10.21 8.02 -21.02
CA ILE A 136 9.10 7.13 -20.71
C ILE A 136 7.99 7.79 -19.88
N VAL A 137 8.30 8.69 -18.94
CA VAL A 137 7.29 9.37 -18.12
C VAL A 137 6.36 10.23 -18.98
N PRO A 138 6.82 11.24 -19.75
CA PRO A 138 5.92 12.02 -20.61
C PRO A 138 5.26 11.18 -21.71
N LEU A 139 5.96 10.17 -22.28
CA LEU A 139 5.36 9.26 -23.25
C LEU A 139 4.21 8.45 -22.65
N SER A 140 4.37 7.97 -21.42
CA SER A 140 3.31 7.23 -20.70
C SER A 140 2.10 8.12 -20.40
N ILE A 141 2.31 9.42 -20.12
CA ILE A 141 1.21 10.38 -19.93
C ILE A 141 0.44 10.56 -21.23
N ILE A 142 1.14 10.81 -22.35
CA ILE A 142 0.52 10.97 -23.67
C ILE A 142 -0.27 9.71 -24.03
N PHE A 143 0.34 8.53 -23.85
CA PHE A 143 -0.30 7.25 -24.12
C PHE A 143 -1.53 7.03 -23.23
N ALA A 144 -1.47 7.38 -21.95
CA ALA A 144 -2.60 7.22 -21.03
C ALA A 144 -3.76 8.19 -21.29
N LEU A 145 -3.45 9.40 -21.77
CA LEU A 145 -4.45 10.35 -22.23
C LEU A 145 -5.15 9.83 -23.50
N TRP A 146 -4.38 9.32 -24.46
CA TRP A 146 -4.89 8.70 -25.69
C TRP A 146 -5.70 7.43 -25.41
N ALA A 147 -5.22 6.56 -24.53
CA ALA A 147 -5.90 5.32 -24.17
C ALA A 147 -7.30 5.56 -23.58
N GLY A 148 -7.52 6.70 -22.92
CA GLY A 148 -8.84 7.09 -22.45
C GLY A 148 -9.87 7.35 -23.55
N THR A 149 -9.46 7.61 -24.80
CA THR A 149 -10.38 7.82 -25.94
C THR A 149 -10.81 6.50 -26.59
N ARG A 150 -10.28 5.37 -26.10
CA ARG A 150 -10.41 4.03 -26.71
C ARG A 150 -11.27 3.16 -25.81
N MET A 151 -12.26 2.48 -26.38
CA MET A 151 -13.18 1.60 -25.61
C MET A 151 -12.52 0.25 -25.27
N GLU A 152 -11.46 -0.09 -26.00
CA GLU A 152 -10.66 -1.31 -25.85
C GLU A 152 -10.00 -1.36 -24.47
N PHE A 153 -9.59 -0.20 -23.93
CA PHE A 153 -9.14 -0.08 -22.55
C PHE A 153 -10.35 -0.08 -21.62
N SER A 154 -10.75 -1.28 -21.24
CA SER A 154 -11.92 -1.54 -20.39
C SER A 154 -11.51 -2.08 -19.01
N THR A 155 -12.51 -2.57 -18.26
CA THR A 155 -12.33 -3.24 -16.97
C THR A 155 -11.70 -4.63 -17.10
N PHE A 156 -11.66 -5.23 -18.30
CA PHE A 156 -10.98 -6.50 -18.53
C PHE A 156 -9.48 -6.34 -18.25
N LEU A 157 -8.93 -7.25 -17.44
CA LEU A 157 -7.60 -7.21 -16.84
C LEU A 157 -7.25 -5.90 -16.12
N SER A 158 -8.25 -5.07 -15.79
CA SER A 158 -8.05 -3.68 -15.38
C SER A 158 -7.16 -2.89 -16.34
N ALA A 159 -7.21 -3.19 -17.64
CA ALA A 159 -6.35 -2.60 -18.67
C ALA A 159 -6.38 -1.07 -18.65
N SER A 160 -7.56 -0.47 -18.48
CA SER A 160 -7.70 0.98 -18.32
C SER A 160 -6.89 1.51 -17.13
N ARG A 161 -7.02 0.91 -15.94
CA ARG A 161 -6.28 1.37 -14.74
C ARG A 161 -4.79 1.17 -14.88
N ILE A 162 -4.35 0.04 -15.46
CA ILE A 162 -2.94 -0.24 -15.72
C ILE A 162 -2.36 0.90 -16.55
N VAL A 163 -3.00 1.26 -17.66
CA VAL A 163 -2.48 2.33 -18.52
C VAL A 163 -2.58 3.71 -17.86
N VAL A 164 -3.70 4.02 -17.20
CA VAL A 164 -3.94 5.32 -16.57
C VAL A 164 -2.96 5.61 -15.43
N PHE A 165 -2.58 4.61 -14.64
CA PHE A 165 -1.69 4.81 -13.50
C PHE A 165 -0.21 4.49 -13.78
N PHE A 166 0.12 3.89 -14.93
CA PHE A 166 1.50 3.62 -15.33
C PHE A 166 2.44 4.83 -15.24
N PRO A 167 2.03 6.07 -15.59
CA PRO A 167 2.90 7.24 -15.45
C PRO A 167 3.44 7.46 -14.04
N PHE A 168 2.63 7.20 -13.01
CA PHE A 168 3.06 7.32 -11.61
C PHE A 168 4.04 6.23 -11.23
N PHE A 169 3.80 4.99 -11.67
CA PHE A 169 4.68 3.86 -11.41
C PHE A 169 6.07 4.11 -11.99
N VAL A 170 6.14 4.50 -13.28
CA VAL A 170 7.43 4.73 -13.94
C VAL A 170 8.14 5.96 -13.37
N ALA A 171 7.40 7.03 -13.03
CA ALA A 171 7.98 8.18 -12.36
C ALA A 171 8.60 7.79 -11.01
N GLY A 172 7.95 6.91 -10.24
CA GLY A 172 8.49 6.35 -9.01
C GLY A 172 9.72 5.48 -9.24
N TYR A 173 9.68 4.60 -10.23
CA TYR A 173 10.82 3.72 -10.59
C TYR A 173 12.08 4.52 -10.94
N LEU A 174 11.93 5.59 -11.74
CA LEU A 174 13.03 6.47 -12.12
C LEU A 174 13.41 7.49 -11.04
N TRP A 175 12.62 7.62 -9.97
CA TRP A 175 12.87 8.59 -8.90
C TRP A 175 14.09 8.20 -8.08
N LYS A 176 15.12 9.04 -8.03
CA LYS A 176 16.35 8.73 -7.29
C LYS A 176 16.29 9.23 -5.85
N SER A 177 16.97 8.55 -4.93
CA SER A 177 16.96 8.90 -3.50
C SER A 177 17.61 10.27 -3.24
N GLU A 178 18.55 10.69 -4.09
CA GLU A 178 19.20 11.99 -4.05
C GLU A 178 18.21 13.14 -4.27
N TYR A 179 17.20 12.94 -5.13
CA TYR A 179 16.16 13.95 -5.35
C TYR A 179 15.39 14.20 -4.06
N THR A 180 15.01 13.13 -3.35
CA THR A 180 14.37 13.23 -2.03
C THR A 180 15.25 13.98 -1.03
N LYS A 181 16.55 13.70 -0.98
CA LYS A 181 17.49 14.42 -0.11
C LYS A 181 17.56 15.92 -0.42
N VAL A 182 17.50 16.30 -1.71
CA VAL A 182 17.53 17.70 -2.13
C VAL A 182 16.23 18.42 -1.79
N ILE A 183 15.08 17.88 -2.18
CA ILE A 183 13.78 18.57 -1.99
C ILE A 183 13.43 18.73 -0.51
N ARG A 184 13.89 17.83 0.36
CA ARG A 184 13.62 17.90 1.80
C ARG A 184 14.47 18.95 2.54
N LYS A 185 15.53 19.48 1.92
CA LYS A 185 16.28 20.66 2.43
C LYS A 185 15.50 21.96 2.24
N PHE A 186 14.42 21.95 1.48
CA PHE A 186 13.57 23.12 1.28
C PHE A 186 12.94 23.57 2.61
N LYS A 187 13.19 24.84 2.99
CA LYS A 187 12.71 25.42 4.26
C LYS A 187 11.23 25.78 4.24
N GLY A 188 10.65 26.05 3.05
CA GLY A 188 9.26 26.48 2.88
C GLY A 188 8.22 25.37 3.01
N LYS A 189 8.38 24.42 3.94
CA LYS A 189 7.47 23.28 4.12
C LYS A 189 6.03 23.70 4.39
N ILE A 190 5.82 24.75 5.19
CA ILE A 190 4.48 25.30 5.47
C ILE A 190 3.82 25.80 4.17
N VAL A 191 4.57 26.46 3.30
CA VAL A 191 4.04 26.95 2.01
C VAL A 191 3.61 25.78 1.13
N VAL A 192 4.40 24.71 1.06
CA VAL A 192 4.04 23.49 0.32
C VAL A 192 2.77 22.85 0.89
N ALA A 193 2.64 22.77 2.21
CA ALA A 193 1.47 22.21 2.87
C ALA A 193 0.20 23.04 2.56
N LEU A 194 0.27 24.36 2.74
CA LEU A 194 -0.84 25.28 2.44
C LEU A 194 -1.23 25.22 0.96
N PHE A 195 -0.25 25.20 0.06
CA PHE A 195 -0.49 25.11 -1.37
C PHE A 195 -1.25 23.82 -1.72
N VAL A 196 -0.84 22.67 -1.20
CA VAL A 196 -1.52 21.39 -1.48
C VAL A 196 -2.92 21.33 -0.85
N ILE A 197 -3.11 21.89 0.34
CA ILE A 197 -4.45 21.98 0.96
C ILE A 197 -5.38 22.83 0.09
N ILE A 198 -4.93 24.00 -0.35
CA ILE A 198 -5.72 24.89 -1.23
C ILE A 198 -5.97 24.20 -2.58
N LEU A 199 -4.97 23.55 -3.17
CA LEU A 199 -5.08 22.84 -4.43
C LEU A 199 -6.12 21.72 -4.36
N LEU A 200 -6.07 20.88 -3.32
CA LEU A 200 -7.04 19.81 -3.11
C LEU A 200 -8.44 20.38 -2.82
N PHE A 201 -8.52 21.49 -2.07
CA PHE A 201 -9.78 22.15 -1.80
C PHE A 201 -10.44 22.66 -3.09
N VAL A 202 -9.70 23.38 -3.92
CA VAL A 202 -10.18 23.92 -5.21
C VAL A 202 -10.54 22.79 -6.16
N ALA A 203 -9.67 21.78 -6.32
CA ALA A 203 -9.91 20.64 -7.18
C ALA A 203 -11.18 19.88 -6.78
N THR A 204 -11.35 19.60 -5.48
CA THR A 204 -12.51 18.87 -4.98
C THR A 204 -13.81 19.66 -5.16
N ASN A 205 -13.81 20.96 -4.87
CA ASN A 205 -14.98 21.81 -5.13
C ASN A 205 -15.33 21.87 -6.62
N TYR A 206 -14.33 22.04 -7.49
CA TYR A 206 -14.54 22.03 -8.94
C TYR A 206 -15.16 20.71 -9.40
N MET A 207 -14.68 19.58 -8.89
CA MET A 207 -15.17 18.24 -9.25
C MET A 207 -16.61 18.00 -8.82
N ILE A 208 -16.93 18.34 -7.56
CA ILE A 208 -18.29 18.17 -7.02
C ILE A 208 -19.25 19.14 -7.71
N GLY A 209 -18.86 20.41 -7.85
CA GLY A 209 -19.69 21.45 -8.47
C GLY A 209 -20.00 21.21 -9.94
N ASN A 210 -19.09 20.59 -10.68
CA ASN A 210 -19.28 20.25 -12.11
C ASN A 210 -19.71 18.79 -12.35
N ASN A 211 -20.07 18.04 -11.29
CA ASN A 211 -20.47 16.63 -11.39
C ASN A 211 -19.49 15.75 -12.18
N ILE A 212 -18.18 15.97 -12.01
CA ILE A 212 -17.18 15.20 -12.73
C ILE A 212 -17.31 13.72 -12.33
N PRO A 213 -17.46 12.80 -13.31
CA PRO A 213 -17.67 11.38 -13.05
C PRO A 213 -16.52 10.76 -12.26
N VAL A 214 -16.83 10.07 -11.16
CA VAL A 214 -15.78 9.46 -10.34
C VAL A 214 -15.05 8.31 -11.04
N ASP A 215 -15.69 7.67 -12.01
CA ASP A 215 -15.09 6.57 -12.77
C ASP A 215 -13.86 7.00 -13.57
N LEU A 216 -13.80 8.29 -13.94
CA LEU A 216 -12.63 8.89 -14.54
C LEU A 216 -11.44 8.87 -13.59
N PHE A 217 -11.66 9.19 -12.30
CA PHE A 217 -10.64 9.18 -11.24
C PHE A 217 -10.18 7.79 -10.87
N ARG A 218 -11.12 6.84 -10.89
CA ARG A 218 -10.82 5.43 -10.63
C ARG A 218 -10.14 4.75 -11.83
N GLY A 219 -10.04 5.43 -12.98
CA GLY A 219 -9.44 4.90 -14.19
C GLY A 219 -10.20 3.70 -14.76
N ASN A 220 -11.50 3.58 -14.49
CA ASN A 220 -12.27 2.37 -14.79
C ASN A 220 -12.61 2.25 -16.28
N HIS A 221 -12.85 3.39 -16.92
CA HIS A 221 -13.54 3.48 -18.20
C HIS A 221 -12.91 4.54 -19.10
N SER A 222 -13.28 4.48 -20.38
CA SER A 222 -12.98 5.52 -21.36
C SER A 222 -13.72 6.84 -21.02
N TYR A 223 -13.30 7.94 -21.65
CA TYR A 223 -13.95 9.24 -21.46
C TYR A 223 -15.43 9.20 -21.82
N LEU A 224 -15.74 8.65 -22.99
CA LEU A 224 -17.12 8.49 -23.48
C LEU A 224 -17.96 7.63 -22.55
N ALA A 225 -17.43 6.50 -22.06
CA ALA A 225 -18.14 5.64 -21.12
C ALA A 225 -18.31 6.29 -19.74
N SER A 226 -17.50 7.29 -19.41
CA SER A 226 -17.66 8.12 -18.21
C SER A 226 -18.65 9.27 -18.43
N GLY A 227 -19.20 9.47 -19.63
CA GLY A 227 -20.12 10.58 -19.94
C GLY A 227 -19.42 11.90 -20.32
N MET A 228 -18.16 11.85 -20.73
CA MET A 228 -17.40 13.03 -21.18
C MET A 228 -16.95 12.86 -22.63
N ASP A 229 -16.86 13.96 -23.38
CA ASP A 229 -16.17 13.92 -24.68
C ASP A 229 -14.66 13.70 -24.50
N ASN A 230 -13.99 13.36 -25.60
CA ASN A 230 -12.56 13.02 -25.57
C ASN A 230 -11.69 14.20 -25.13
N VAL A 231 -12.00 15.43 -25.53
CA VAL A 231 -11.20 16.61 -25.22
C VAL A 231 -11.35 16.95 -23.74
N GLN A 232 -12.59 17.02 -23.25
CA GLN A 232 -12.90 17.23 -21.83
C GLN A 232 -12.24 16.18 -20.96
N GLY A 233 -12.38 14.90 -21.32
CA GLY A 233 -11.79 13.79 -20.58
C GLY A 233 -10.26 13.87 -20.51
N MET A 234 -9.59 14.20 -21.63
CA MET A 234 -8.14 14.40 -21.67
C MET A 234 -7.70 15.58 -20.78
N VAL A 235 -8.42 16.70 -20.83
CA VAL A 235 -8.11 17.89 -20.00
C VAL A 235 -8.26 17.56 -18.53
N VAL A 236 -9.36 16.95 -18.11
CA VAL A 236 -9.60 16.58 -16.71
C VAL A 236 -8.57 15.56 -16.23
N ARG A 237 -8.27 14.51 -17.02
CA ARG A 237 -7.23 13.53 -16.67
C ARG A 237 -5.84 14.17 -16.59
N GLY A 238 -5.52 15.10 -17.49
CA GLY A 238 -4.27 15.88 -17.43
C GLY A 238 -4.15 16.71 -16.15
N MET A 239 -5.22 17.40 -15.75
CA MET A 239 -5.26 18.14 -14.48
C MET A 239 -5.12 17.20 -13.28
N MET A 240 -5.76 16.03 -13.29
CA MET A 240 -5.61 15.03 -12.24
C MET A 240 -4.17 14.56 -12.09
N TYR A 241 -3.45 14.33 -13.20
CA TYR A 241 -2.03 13.99 -13.16
C TYR A 241 -1.22 15.11 -12.51
N LEU A 242 -1.43 16.36 -12.91
CA LEU A 242 -0.75 17.51 -12.33
C LEU A 242 -0.96 17.60 -10.81
N ILE A 243 -2.22 17.50 -10.36
CA ILE A 243 -2.57 17.55 -8.93
C ILE A 243 -1.93 16.38 -8.19
N SER A 244 -2.06 15.17 -8.72
CA SER A 244 -1.51 13.96 -8.07
C SER A 244 0.00 14.02 -7.93
N PHE A 245 0.73 14.41 -8.99
CA PHE A 245 2.19 14.58 -8.93
C PHE A 245 2.59 15.67 -7.92
N THR A 246 1.82 16.75 -7.83
CA THR A 246 2.07 17.81 -6.84
C THR A 246 1.87 17.29 -5.41
N VAL A 247 0.81 16.53 -5.16
CA VAL A 247 0.56 15.92 -3.84
C VAL A 247 1.67 14.91 -3.50
N ILE A 248 2.09 14.06 -4.45
CA ILE A 248 3.20 13.12 -4.27
C ILE A 248 4.49 13.87 -3.89
N PHE A 249 4.81 14.95 -4.62
CA PHE A 249 5.96 15.79 -4.29
C PHE A 249 5.85 16.35 -2.87
N ALA A 250 4.69 16.86 -2.48
CA ALA A 250 4.47 17.36 -1.12
C ALA A 250 4.59 16.26 -0.06
N LEU A 251 4.09 15.04 -0.30
CA LEU A 251 4.27 13.92 0.61
C LEU A 251 5.77 13.61 0.82
N LEU A 252 6.57 13.61 -0.24
CA LEU A 252 8.02 13.40 -0.12
C LEU A 252 8.73 14.52 0.67
N VAL A 253 8.24 15.76 0.58
CA VAL A 253 8.81 16.92 1.30
C VAL A 253 8.38 16.95 2.77
N LEU A 254 7.10 16.71 3.03
CA LEU A 254 6.44 16.97 4.31
C LEU A 254 6.42 15.76 5.24
N MET A 255 6.40 14.54 4.71
CA MET A 255 6.26 13.35 5.56
C MET A 255 7.46 13.25 6.52
N PRO A 256 7.21 12.98 7.82
CA PRO A 256 8.26 12.74 8.79
C PRO A 256 9.12 11.55 8.39
N ASP A 257 10.42 11.65 8.65
CA ASP A 257 11.38 10.56 8.44
C ASP A 257 11.99 10.22 9.80
N LYS A 258 11.14 9.62 10.62
CA LYS A 258 11.42 9.24 12.00
C LYS A 258 10.71 7.93 12.27
N ARG A 259 11.33 7.10 13.09
CA ARG A 259 10.72 5.91 13.64
C ARG A 259 9.64 6.29 14.65
N HIS A 260 8.53 5.57 14.62
CA HIS A 260 7.45 5.66 15.61
C HIS A 260 6.93 4.25 15.95
N PRO A 261 6.13 4.05 17.01
CA PRO A 261 5.70 2.71 17.45
C PRO A 261 4.98 1.90 16.37
N PHE A 262 4.22 2.57 15.50
CA PHE A 262 3.44 1.92 14.43
C PHE A 262 4.21 1.69 13.11
N ILE A 263 5.54 1.85 13.09
CA ILE A 263 6.32 1.79 11.83
C ILE A 263 6.22 0.41 11.14
N PHE A 264 5.97 -0.65 11.90
CA PHE A 264 5.81 -2.01 11.39
C PHE A 264 4.67 -2.13 10.36
N LEU A 265 3.62 -1.29 10.47
CA LEU A 265 2.51 -1.25 9.52
C LEU A 265 2.97 -0.98 8.09
N GLY A 266 4.06 -0.21 7.93
CA GLY A 266 4.62 0.11 6.61
C GLY A 266 5.21 -1.11 5.91
N ARG A 267 5.73 -2.08 6.66
CA ARG A 267 6.24 -3.35 6.12
C ARG A 267 5.09 -4.30 5.77
N ASN A 268 4.02 -4.27 6.58
CA ASN A 268 2.89 -5.21 6.48
C ASN A 268 1.73 -4.69 5.61
N THR A 269 1.96 -3.70 4.72
CA THR A 269 0.88 -3.12 3.92
C THR A 269 0.20 -4.10 2.98
N MET A 270 0.91 -5.14 2.53
CA MET A 270 0.32 -6.17 1.66
C MET A 270 -0.72 -7.01 2.39
N GLY A 271 -0.47 -7.41 3.64
CA GLY A 271 -1.45 -8.13 4.46
C GLY A 271 -2.71 -7.28 4.72
N ILE A 272 -2.52 -6.01 5.09
CA ILE A 272 -3.63 -5.06 5.27
C ILE A 272 -4.44 -4.94 3.97
N TYR A 273 -3.76 -4.70 2.86
CA TYR A 273 -4.40 -4.59 1.55
C TYR A 273 -5.15 -5.88 1.16
N PHE A 274 -4.61 -7.05 1.47
CA PHE A 274 -5.23 -8.32 1.11
C PHE A 274 -6.56 -8.54 1.85
N PHE A 275 -6.57 -8.32 3.17
CA PHE A 275 -7.72 -8.65 4.02
C PHE A 275 -8.77 -7.54 4.15
N HIS A 276 -8.40 -6.28 3.96
CA HIS A 276 -9.30 -5.17 4.33
C HIS A 276 -10.64 -5.22 3.59
N TYR A 277 -10.64 -5.46 2.27
CA TYR A 277 -11.86 -5.33 1.48
C TYR A 277 -12.84 -6.51 1.64
N PRO A 278 -12.41 -7.79 1.63
CA PRO A 278 -13.30 -8.90 1.97
C PRO A 278 -13.93 -8.76 3.36
N ILE A 279 -13.14 -8.36 4.37
CA ILE A 279 -13.66 -8.17 5.73
C ILE A 279 -14.65 -6.99 5.76
N MET A 280 -14.37 -5.88 5.08
CA MET A 280 -15.32 -4.76 4.99
C MET A 280 -16.63 -5.17 4.30
N ILE A 281 -16.59 -6.02 3.28
CA ILE A 281 -17.79 -6.57 2.65
C ILE A 281 -18.63 -7.33 3.67
N LEU A 282 -18.00 -8.18 4.48
CA LEU A 282 -18.69 -8.92 5.55
C LEU A 282 -19.25 -7.96 6.60
N MET A 283 -18.46 -7.00 7.08
CA MET A 283 -18.93 -6.01 8.06
C MET A 283 -20.12 -5.20 7.53
N ASN A 284 -20.10 -4.83 6.25
CA ASN A 284 -21.21 -4.12 5.62
C ASN A 284 -22.45 -5.02 5.45
N GLY A 285 -22.27 -6.25 4.94
CA GLY A 285 -23.36 -7.19 4.71
C GLY A 285 -24.03 -7.68 6.00
N LEU A 286 -23.26 -7.81 7.08
CA LEU A 286 -23.75 -8.12 8.43
C LEU A 286 -24.31 -6.89 9.16
N MET A 287 -24.47 -5.76 8.46
CA MET A 287 -24.98 -4.50 8.99
C MET A 287 -24.18 -3.89 10.15
N ILE A 288 -22.95 -4.37 10.40
CA ILE A 288 -22.06 -3.83 11.44
C ILE A 288 -21.77 -2.35 11.14
N LEU A 289 -21.49 -2.02 9.88
CA LEU A 289 -21.22 -0.63 9.46
C LEU A 289 -22.48 0.28 9.46
N ASN A 290 -23.69 -0.29 9.58
CA ASN A 290 -24.96 0.47 9.58
C ASN A 290 -25.40 0.91 10.99
N ILE A 291 -24.65 0.54 12.03
CA ILE A 291 -24.96 0.88 13.41
C ILE A 291 -24.96 2.42 13.57
N PRO A 292 -25.94 3.04 14.26
CA PRO A 292 -26.05 4.50 14.35
C PRO A 292 -24.78 5.22 14.81
N GLN A 293 -24.02 4.61 15.71
CA GLN A 293 -22.73 5.12 16.22
C GLN A 293 -21.66 5.22 15.12
N LEU A 294 -21.73 4.37 14.08
CA LEU A 294 -20.83 4.36 12.93
C LEU A 294 -21.31 5.24 11.78
N MET A 295 -22.49 5.83 11.87
CA MET A 295 -22.97 6.87 10.94
C MET A 295 -22.35 8.24 11.24
N ASN A 296 -21.09 8.25 11.67
CA ASN A 296 -20.30 9.44 12.00
C ASN A 296 -18.88 9.27 11.42
N VAL A 297 -18.42 10.26 10.67
CA VAL A 297 -17.10 10.24 10.02
C VAL A 297 -15.95 10.04 11.01
N TRP A 298 -16.04 10.60 12.22
CA TRP A 298 -15.03 10.46 13.26
C TRP A 298 -15.00 9.05 13.86
N ALA A 299 -16.17 8.43 13.99
CA ALA A 299 -16.26 7.03 14.40
C ALA A 299 -15.65 6.12 13.33
N LEU A 300 -15.98 6.34 12.05
CA LEU A 300 -15.38 5.59 10.94
C LEU A 300 -13.87 5.83 10.81
N PHE A 301 -13.39 7.03 11.14
CA PHE A 301 -11.96 7.31 11.23
C PHE A 301 -11.31 6.44 12.30
N GLY A 302 -11.87 6.41 13.52
CA GLY A 302 -11.40 5.58 14.62
C GLY A 302 -11.41 4.08 14.27
N VAL A 303 -12.50 3.60 13.68
CA VAL A 303 -12.61 2.23 13.18
C VAL A 303 -11.54 1.94 12.13
N SER A 304 -11.28 2.86 11.20
CA SER A 304 -10.25 2.68 10.17
C SER A 304 -8.84 2.58 10.77
N VAL A 305 -8.54 3.37 11.81
CA VAL A 305 -7.26 3.29 12.53
C VAL A 305 -7.12 1.93 13.22
N LEU A 306 -8.13 1.52 14.00
CA LEU A 306 -8.14 0.22 14.66
C LEU A 306 -8.02 -0.93 13.65
N PHE A 307 -8.73 -0.84 12.54
CA PHE A 307 -8.74 -1.85 11.50
C PHE A 307 -7.36 -2.02 10.85
N VAL A 308 -6.67 -0.92 10.54
CA VAL A 308 -5.29 -0.96 10.02
C VAL A 308 -4.33 -1.53 11.06
N LEU A 309 -4.47 -1.17 12.34
CA LEU A 309 -3.64 -1.70 13.41
C LEU A 309 -3.82 -3.21 13.60
N ILE A 310 -5.06 -3.69 13.58
CA ILE A 310 -5.38 -5.12 13.69
C ILE A 310 -4.84 -5.88 12.49
N LEU A 311 -5.14 -5.44 11.28
CA LEU A 311 -4.72 -6.15 10.06
C LEU A 311 -3.22 -6.08 9.79
N GLY A 312 -2.53 -5.05 10.29
CA GLY A 312 -1.08 -4.94 10.20
C GLY A 312 -0.32 -5.61 11.33
N SER A 313 -1.02 -6.18 12.32
CA SER A 313 -0.42 -6.85 13.48
C SER A 313 0.36 -8.11 13.08
N LEU A 314 1.35 -8.48 13.90
CA LEU A 314 2.19 -9.66 13.68
C LEU A 314 1.39 -10.97 13.51
N PRO A 315 0.30 -11.23 14.27
CA PRO A 315 -0.51 -12.44 14.05
C PRO A 315 -1.13 -12.52 12.65
N VAL A 316 -1.64 -11.40 12.13
CA VAL A 316 -2.28 -11.37 10.80
C VAL A 316 -1.23 -11.53 9.70
N ASP A 317 -0.08 -10.88 9.87
CA ASP A 317 1.05 -11.04 8.95
C ASP A 317 1.60 -12.48 8.93
N TRP A 318 1.71 -13.11 10.11
CA TRP A 318 2.08 -14.52 10.21
C TRP A 318 1.09 -15.42 9.49
N VAL A 319 -0.23 -15.22 9.66
CA VAL A 319 -1.26 -15.99 8.93
C VAL A 319 -1.11 -15.78 7.42
N TYR A 320 -0.99 -14.53 6.97
CA TYR A 320 -0.81 -14.21 5.56
C TYR A 320 0.41 -14.94 4.97
N THR A 321 1.57 -14.78 5.60
CA THR A 321 2.84 -15.31 5.10
C THR A 321 2.87 -16.84 5.10
N ASN A 322 2.30 -17.49 6.11
CA ASN A 322 2.21 -18.96 6.15
C ASN A 322 1.24 -19.53 5.12
N VAL A 323 0.07 -18.91 4.94
CA VAL A 323 -0.89 -19.33 3.90
C VAL A 323 -0.27 -19.18 2.51
N MET A 324 0.38 -18.04 2.25
CA MET A 324 1.08 -17.79 0.99
C MET A 324 2.24 -18.77 0.77
N GLY A 325 3.01 -19.07 1.82
CA GLY A 325 4.11 -20.03 1.80
C GLY A 325 3.64 -21.45 1.51
N LEU A 326 2.56 -21.89 2.16
CA LEU A 326 1.95 -23.21 1.95
C LEU A 326 1.44 -23.36 0.51
N ILE A 327 0.71 -22.36 0.00
CA ILE A 327 0.20 -22.39 -1.38
C ILE A 327 1.35 -22.41 -2.39
N THR A 328 2.39 -21.61 -2.13
CA THR A 328 3.59 -21.60 -2.97
C THR A 328 4.30 -22.95 -2.94
N PHE A 329 4.41 -23.59 -1.77
CA PHE A 329 5.00 -24.91 -1.61
C PHE A 329 4.23 -26.00 -2.36
N ILE A 330 2.89 -25.92 -2.38
CA ILE A 330 2.03 -26.88 -3.09
C ILE A 330 2.15 -26.68 -4.61
N LEU A 331 2.17 -25.42 -5.09
CA LEU A 331 2.14 -25.10 -6.51
C LEU A 331 3.51 -25.20 -7.19
N PHE A 332 4.60 -24.95 -6.46
CA PHE A 332 5.95 -24.92 -7.02
C PHE A 332 6.82 -26.01 -6.42
N LYS A 333 7.61 -26.69 -7.27
CA LYS A 333 8.63 -27.63 -6.79
C LYS A 333 9.64 -26.88 -5.93
N ARG A 334 10.12 -27.55 -4.88
CA ARG A 334 11.22 -27.06 -4.04
C ARG A 334 12.42 -26.79 -4.95
N GLU A 335 12.73 -25.52 -5.17
CA GLU A 335 13.98 -25.14 -5.82
C GLU A 335 15.10 -25.70 -4.93
N LYS A 336 15.97 -26.54 -5.49
CA LYS A 336 17.26 -26.81 -4.84
C LYS A 336 17.90 -25.43 -4.68
N LYS A 337 18.17 -24.98 -3.45
CA LYS A 337 19.15 -23.92 -3.21
C LYS A 337 20.43 -24.42 -3.89
N VAL A 338 20.70 -23.94 -5.10
CA VAL A 338 22.07 -23.93 -5.60
C VAL A 338 22.73 -22.92 -4.68
N GLU A 339 23.66 -23.38 -3.87
CA GLU A 339 24.56 -22.52 -3.11
C GLU A 339 25.35 -21.71 -4.14
N ASP A 340 24.78 -20.60 -4.60
CA ASP A 340 25.57 -19.47 -5.04
C ASP A 340 26.02 -18.77 -3.76
N GLU A 341 27.34 -18.72 -3.61
CA GLU A 341 28.05 -18.30 -2.41
C GLU A 341 27.50 -16.98 -1.84
N GLY A 342 27.39 -16.97 -0.52
CA GLY A 342 26.49 -16.10 0.22
C GLY A 342 26.87 -14.64 0.17
N LEU A 343 25.95 -13.83 -0.34
CA LEU A 343 25.91 -12.37 -0.15
C LEU A 343 24.47 -11.79 -0.16
N GLU A 344 23.44 -12.56 -0.56
CA GLU A 344 22.06 -12.05 -0.63
C GLU A 344 21.20 -12.32 0.62
N ASP A 345 21.54 -13.35 1.42
CA ASP A 345 20.81 -13.71 2.65
C ASP A 345 21.25 -12.87 3.87
N GLU A 346 22.25 -11.98 3.75
CA GLU A 346 22.86 -11.25 4.88
C GLU A 346 22.20 -9.89 5.20
N TYR A 347 21.31 -9.37 4.36
CA TYR A 347 20.71 -8.03 4.57
C TYR A 347 19.25 -8.02 5.05
N ASP A 348 18.45 -9.05 4.74
CA ASP A 348 17.09 -9.18 5.32
C ASP A 348 17.12 -9.91 6.67
N SER A 349 18.17 -10.70 6.95
CA SER A 349 18.37 -11.42 8.22
C SER A 349 18.92 -10.51 9.34
N GLU A 350 19.73 -9.48 9.05
CA GLU A 350 20.32 -8.63 10.10
C GLU A 350 19.29 -7.85 10.95
N GLU A 351 18.09 -7.55 10.41
CA GLU A 351 17.02 -6.88 11.18
C GLU A 351 16.05 -7.85 11.87
N GLU A 352 15.74 -9.00 11.26
CA GLU A 352 14.97 -10.07 11.91
C GLU A 352 15.77 -10.68 13.07
N ASP A 353 17.08 -10.89 12.88
CA ASP A 353 17.99 -11.34 13.92
C ASP A 353 18.18 -10.29 15.00
N ARG A 354 18.14 -8.98 14.70
CA ARG A 354 18.23 -7.97 15.77
C ARG A 354 17.06 -8.03 16.74
N PHE A 355 15.83 -8.25 16.28
CA PHE A 355 14.69 -8.39 17.17
C PHE A 355 14.69 -9.73 17.91
N ALA A 356 15.07 -10.83 17.25
CA ALA A 356 15.23 -12.13 17.89
C ALA A 356 16.36 -12.09 18.95
N VAL A 357 17.50 -11.48 18.64
CA VAL A 357 18.65 -11.30 19.54
C VAL A 357 18.30 -10.35 20.69
N LEU A 358 17.54 -9.27 20.46
CA LEU A 358 17.09 -8.39 21.54
C LEU A 358 16.08 -9.09 22.46
N ALA A 359 15.17 -9.90 21.91
CA ALA A 359 14.23 -10.70 22.70
C ALA A 359 14.97 -11.78 23.52
N GLN A 360 15.93 -12.49 22.92
CA GLN A 360 16.78 -13.46 23.61
C GLN A 360 17.61 -12.80 24.72
N ARG A 361 18.20 -11.64 24.48
CA ARG A 361 18.94 -10.89 25.51
C ARG A 361 18.03 -10.47 26.66
N ARG A 362 16.79 -10.08 26.38
CA ARG A 362 15.82 -9.70 27.40
C ARG A 362 15.39 -10.90 28.25
N MET A 363 15.12 -12.04 27.63
CA MET A 363 14.85 -13.30 28.33
C MET A 363 16.03 -13.75 29.19
N ALA A 364 17.25 -13.68 28.68
CA ALA A 364 18.45 -14.02 29.44
C ALA A 364 18.68 -13.08 30.65
N ILE A 365 18.36 -11.78 30.52
CA ILE A 365 18.42 -10.83 31.63
C ILE A 365 17.34 -11.13 32.68
N GLU A 366 16.11 -11.46 32.25
CA GLU A 366 15.01 -11.83 33.16
C GLU A 366 15.30 -13.14 33.89
N GLU A 367 15.91 -14.12 33.21
CA GLU A 367 16.35 -15.38 33.82
C GLU A 367 17.49 -15.18 34.83
N LEU A 368 18.50 -14.35 34.49
CA LEU A 368 19.58 -13.99 35.41
C LEU A 368 19.07 -13.22 36.64
N ALA A 369 18.13 -12.30 36.46
CA ALA A 369 17.50 -11.57 37.57
C ALA A 369 16.71 -12.52 38.48
N ALA A 370 15.97 -13.47 37.90
CA ALA A 370 15.25 -14.48 38.67
C ALA A 370 16.20 -15.39 39.45
N THR A 371 17.36 -15.77 38.89
CA THR A 371 18.37 -16.55 39.64
C THR A 371 19.02 -15.75 40.76
N TRP A 372 19.21 -14.43 40.57
CA TRP A 372 19.80 -13.55 41.59
C TRP A 372 18.87 -13.36 42.79
N ASP A 373 17.57 -13.17 42.55
CA ASP A 373 16.57 -13.05 43.62
C ASP A 373 16.47 -14.38 44.41
N THR A 374 16.58 -15.54 43.76
CA THR A 374 16.58 -16.83 44.47
C THR A 374 17.85 -17.13 45.25
N SER A 375 19.01 -16.59 44.83
CA SER A 375 20.27 -16.74 45.61
C SER A 375 20.29 -15.85 46.84
N PHE A 376 19.71 -14.65 46.76
CA PHE A 376 19.61 -13.74 47.91
C PHE A 376 18.68 -14.29 49.00
N ASP A 377 17.54 -14.86 48.61
CA ASP A 377 16.59 -15.50 49.53
C ASP A 377 17.14 -16.80 50.17
N ALA A 378 18.16 -17.42 49.55
CA ALA A 378 18.84 -18.60 50.08
C ALA A 378 19.97 -18.23 51.05
N GLU A 379 20.78 -17.21 50.73
CA GLU A 379 21.81 -16.67 51.63
C GLU A 379 21.21 -16.05 52.89
N GLU A 380 20.09 -15.31 52.81
CA GLU A 380 19.41 -14.77 54.00
C GLU A 380 18.86 -15.88 54.92
N LYS A 381 18.51 -17.06 54.37
CA LYS A 381 18.05 -18.19 55.18
C LYS A 381 19.19 -18.97 55.84
N GLU A 382 20.32 -19.14 55.16
CA GLU A 382 21.51 -19.76 55.76
C GLU A 382 22.11 -18.87 56.87
N ASP A 383 22.18 -17.55 56.67
CA ASP A 383 22.66 -16.60 57.70
C ASP A 383 21.71 -16.51 58.92
N HIS A 384 20.41 -16.75 58.72
CA HIS A 384 19.43 -16.81 59.81
C HIS A 384 19.44 -18.15 60.57
N GLU A 385 19.82 -19.27 59.93
CA GLU A 385 19.98 -20.57 60.59
C GLU A 385 21.34 -20.70 61.31
N GLU A 386 22.44 -20.14 60.80
CA GLU A 386 23.74 -20.12 61.53
C GLU A 386 23.77 -19.11 62.69
N GLY A 387 22.89 -18.10 62.67
CA GLY A 387 22.72 -17.13 63.76
C GLY A 387 21.89 -17.62 64.96
N GLN A 388 21.28 -18.81 64.86
CA GLN A 388 20.50 -19.44 65.94
C GLN A 388 20.83 -20.93 66.07
N SER A 389 21.75 -21.24 67.00
CA SER A 389 21.94 -22.52 67.73
C SER A 389 22.66 -23.70 67.06
#